data_AF-A0A661ZAZ1-F1
#
_entry.id   AF-A0A661ZAZ1-F1
#
_cell.length_a   1.000
_cell.length_b   1.000
_cell.length_c   1.000
_cell.angle_alpha   90.00
_cell.angle_beta   90.00
_cell.angle_gamma   90.00
#
_symmetry.space_group_name_H-M   'P 1'
#
loop_
_entity.id
_entity.type
_entity.pdbx_description
1 polymer ?
#
loop_
_entity_poly.entity_id
_entity_poly.type
_entity_poly.pdbx_seq_one_letter_code
_entity_poly.pdbx_strand_id
1 'polypeptide(L)'
;MTNENKIKEDILFIKNTFKEMRNKTEHFSKDRDFTMSNPQLFTFLYNVPAALSIASDGTVDEIEIAIIEKLARSIDVNKTVNINLLEMMSIAPEPDNCMTNEEFNLRVGSELLFLSRNMQKYERDFIEGIKALLKFDKHPEKDGSMTSALNKLMEFVIENNAGRNKEKELLKVKEYKKRIGIK
;
A
#
# COMPACT_ATOMS: atom_id res chain seq x y z
N MET A 1 24.50 -17.65 17.27
CA MET A 1 24.08 -17.51 15.86
C MET A 1 25.15 -16.69 15.15
N THR A 2 25.75 -17.20 14.06
CA THR A 2 26.82 -16.47 13.35
C THR A 2 26.24 -15.30 12.54
N ASN A 3 27.04 -14.26 12.30
CA ASN A 3 26.62 -13.08 11.55
C ASN A 3 26.16 -13.44 10.12
N GLU A 4 26.81 -14.43 9.50
CA GLU A 4 26.46 -14.94 8.17
C GLU A 4 25.09 -15.60 8.10
N ASN A 5 24.67 -16.34 9.14
CA ASN A 5 23.35 -16.98 9.15
C ASN A 5 22.24 -15.94 9.26
N LYS A 6 22.45 -14.89 10.05
CA LYS A 6 21.50 -13.77 10.18
C LYS A 6 21.32 -13.02 8.85
N ILE A 7 22.41 -12.75 8.13
CA ILE A 7 22.36 -12.08 6.82
C ILE A 7 21.56 -12.92 5.81
N LYS A 8 21.78 -14.24 5.77
CA LYS A 8 21.03 -15.14 4.88
C LYS A 8 19.54 -15.16 5.20
N GLU A 9 19.18 -15.17 6.49
CA GLU A 9 17.79 -15.11 6.93
C GLU A 9 17.11 -13.79 6.55
N ASP A 10 17.78 -12.65 6.75
CA ASP A 10 17.27 -11.34 6.38
C ASP A 10 17.06 -11.22 4.84
N ILE A 11 18.01 -11.72 4.04
CA ILE A 11 17.89 -11.77 2.57
C ILE A 11 16.67 -12.61 2.15
N LEU A 12 16.52 -13.80 2.73
CA LEU A 12 15.43 -14.71 2.41
C LEU A 12 14.08 -14.11 2.81
N PHE A 13 14.02 -13.47 3.98
CA PHE A 13 12.85 -12.74 4.46
C PHE A 13 12.42 -11.64 3.48
N ILE A 14 13.37 -10.81 3.03
CA ILE A 14 13.10 -9.72 2.09
C ILE A 14 12.58 -10.27 0.76
N LYS A 15 13.27 -11.26 0.18
CA LYS A 15 12.87 -11.89 -1.10
C LYS A 15 11.47 -12.49 -1.03
N ASN A 16 11.16 -13.19 0.06
CA ASN A 16 9.86 -13.82 0.23
C ASN A 16 8.75 -12.79 0.43
N THR A 17 9.00 -11.73 1.21
CA THR A 17 8.02 -10.67 1.44
C THR A 17 7.68 -9.94 0.14
N PHE A 18 8.66 -9.56 -0.67
CA PHE A 18 8.41 -8.92 -1.98
C PHE A 18 7.72 -9.85 -2.97
N LYS A 19 8.10 -11.14 -3.00
CA LYS A 19 7.41 -12.14 -3.81
C LYS A 19 5.94 -12.25 -3.42
N GLU A 20 5.64 -12.24 -2.12
CA GLU A 20 4.27 -12.29 -1.62
C GLU A 20 3.49 -11.03 -2.00
N MET A 21 4.04 -9.84 -1.74
CA MET A 21 3.43 -8.57 -2.16
C MET A 21 3.08 -8.57 -3.65
N ARG A 22 4.03 -9.00 -4.49
CA ARG A 22 3.87 -9.06 -5.95
C ARG A 22 2.82 -10.06 -6.40
N ASN A 23 2.82 -11.26 -5.81
CA ASN A 23 1.79 -12.27 -6.09
C ASN A 23 0.39 -11.78 -5.70
N LYS A 24 0.29 -11.01 -4.61
CA LYS A 24 -0.99 -10.43 -4.17
C LYS A 24 -1.45 -9.28 -5.05
N THR A 25 -0.56 -8.52 -5.68
CA THR A 25 -0.93 -7.44 -6.58
C THR A 25 -0.98 -7.84 -8.05
N GLU A 26 -0.59 -9.06 -8.40
CA GLU A 26 -0.43 -9.53 -9.78
C GLU A 26 -1.71 -9.37 -10.62
N HIS A 27 -2.87 -9.73 -10.07
CA HIS A 27 -4.14 -9.61 -10.76
C HIS A 27 -4.43 -8.16 -11.16
N PHE A 28 -4.26 -7.21 -10.23
CA PHE A 28 -4.43 -5.79 -10.51
C PHE A 28 -3.38 -5.28 -11.51
N SER A 29 -2.10 -5.61 -11.29
CA SER A 29 -1.01 -5.17 -12.16
C SER A 29 -1.19 -5.65 -13.61
N LYS A 30 -1.69 -6.87 -13.83
CA LYS A 30 -1.98 -7.38 -15.18
C LYS A 30 -3.20 -6.71 -15.81
N ASP A 31 -4.29 -6.55 -15.06
CA ASP A 31 -5.53 -5.92 -15.56
C ASP A 31 -5.30 -4.44 -15.94
N ARG A 32 -4.34 -3.79 -15.29
CA ARG A 32 -4.06 -2.35 -15.42
C ARG A 32 -2.81 -2.01 -16.21
N ASP A 33 -2.08 -3.01 -16.70
CA ASP A 33 -0.74 -2.82 -17.28
C ASP A 33 0.12 -1.91 -16.39
N PHE A 34 0.20 -2.30 -15.11
CA PHE A 34 0.82 -1.53 -14.03
C PHE A 34 1.95 -2.32 -13.39
N THR A 35 2.98 -2.60 -14.20
CA THR A 35 4.18 -3.37 -13.81
C THR A 35 5.15 -2.50 -13.03
N MET A 36 5.26 -2.77 -11.72
CA MET A 36 6.00 -1.94 -10.77
C MET A 36 7.34 -2.57 -10.35
N SER A 37 8.38 -1.74 -10.22
CA SER A 37 9.63 -2.08 -9.51
C SER A 37 9.38 -2.31 -8.02
N ASN A 38 10.35 -2.84 -7.27
CA ASN A 38 10.17 -3.05 -5.83
C ASN A 38 9.84 -1.74 -5.06
N PRO A 39 10.54 -0.60 -5.29
CA PRO A 39 10.19 0.67 -4.67
C PRO A 39 8.78 1.15 -5.03
N GLN A 40 8.39 1.04 -6.30
CA GLN A 40 7.05 1.43 -6.76
C GLN A 40 5.96 0.56 -6.13
N LEU A 41 6.16 -0.76 -6.06
CA LEU A 41 5.23 -1.69 -5.41
C LEU A 41 5.05 -1.36 -3.93
N PHE A 42 6.15 -1.08 -3.24
CA PHE A 42 6.12 -0.65 -1.84
C PHE A 42 5.36 0.66 -1.68
N THR A 43 5.71 1.68 -2.46
CA THR A 43 5.05 2.99 -2.44
C THR A 43 3.56 2.88 -2.75
N PHE A 44 3.18 2.04 -3.73
CA PHE A 44 1.78 1.83 -4.07
C PHE A 44 1.02 1.18 -2.91
N LEU A 45 1.49 0.03 -2.41
CA LEU A 45 0.85 -0.69 -1.31
C LEU A 45 0.78 0.14 -0.03
N TYR A 46 1.76 1.02 0.22
CA TYR A 46 1.74 1.96 1.34
C TYR A 46 0.57 2.96 1.25
N ASN A 47 0.12 3.31 0.04
CA ASN A 47 -0.98 4.26 -0.18
C ASN A 47 -2.35 3.59 -0.39
N VAL A 48 -2.40 2.29 -0.66
CA VAL A 48 -3.66 1.54 -0.83
C VAL A 48 -4.63 1.64 0.36
N PRO A 49 -4.20 1.75 1.64
CA PRO A 49 -5.12 1.94 2.75
C PRO A 49 -6.04 3.16 2.59
N ALA A 50 -5.59 4.22 1.90
CA ALA A 50 -6.45 5.36 1.57
C ALA A 50 -7.57 4.96 0.60
N ALA A 51 -7.24 4.16 -0.42
CA ALA A 51 -8.22 3.65 -1.38
C ALA A 51 -9.25 2.72 -0.74
N LEU A 52 -8.82 1.88 0.23
CA LEU A 52 -9.69 1.03 1.05
C LEU A 52 -10.65 1.86 1.90
N SER A 53 -10.17 2.93 2.53
CA SER A 53 -11.01 3.82 3.35
C SER A 53 -12.12 4.47 2.54
N ILE A 54 -11.81 4.94 1.32
CA ILE A 54 -12.81 5.55 0.42
C ILE A 54 -13.81 4.52 -0.09
N ALA A 55 -13.37 3.34 -0.49
CA ALA A 55 -14.26 2.29 -1.00
C ALA A 55 -15.13 1.63 0.10
N SER A 56 -15.11 2.15 1.32
CA SER A 56 -15.71 1.50 2.48
C SER A 56 -17.24 1.44 2.37
N ASP A 57 -17.91 2.48 1.89
CA ASP A 57 -19.37 2.46 1.73
C ASP A 57 -19.86 1.79 0.43
N GLY A 58 -18.94 1.54 -0.51
CA GLY A 58 -19.18 0.89 -1.80
C GLY A 58 -19.43 1.87 -2.97
N THR A 59 -19.38 3.17 -2.71
CA THR A 59 -19.45 4.24 -3.71
C THR A 59 -18.20 5.12 -3.63
N VAL A 60 -17.99 5.96 -4.63
CA VAL A 60 -16.90 6.96 -4.63
C VAL A 60 -17.46 8.29 -5.10
N ASP A 61 -17.52 9.29 -4.22
CA ASP A 61 -18.04 10.63 -4.51
C ASP A 61 -16.95 11.67 -4.85
N GLU A 62 -17.35 12.90 -5.18
CA GLU A 62 -16.44 13.97 -5.59
C GLU A 62 -15.46 14.41 -4.49
N ILE A 63 -15.87 14.35 -3.22
CA ILE A 63 -15.02 14.71 -2.08
C ILE A 63 -13.94 13.65 -1.92
N GLU A 64 -14.31 12.37 -2.01
CA GLU A 64 -13.39 11.25 -1.94
C GLU A 64 -12.39 11.24 -3.10
N ILE A 65 -12.85 11.57 -4.32
CA ILE A 65 -11.97 11.77 -5.47
C ILE A 65 -10.93 12.86 -5.16
N ALA A 66 -11.37 14.01 -4.65
CA ALA A 66 -10.47 15.12 -4.31
C ALA A 66 -9.45 14.73 -3.23
N ILE A 67 -9.82 13.87 -2.27
CA ILE A 67 -8.90 13.33 -1.26
C ILE A 67 -7.82 12.46 -1.91
N ILE A 68 -8.19 11.52 -2.80
CA ILE A 68 -7.20 10.68 -3.51
C ILE A 68 -6.27 11.53 -4.36
N GLU A 69 -6.82 12.50 -5.11
CA GLU A 69 -6.01 13.39 -5.94
C GLU A 69 -5.02 14.21 -5.11
N LYS A 70 -5.46 14.72 -3.95
CA LYS A 70 -4.59 15.44 -3.03
C LYS A 70 -3.47 14.56 -2.49
N LEU A 71 -3.79 13.32 -2.09
CA LEU A 71 -2.79 12.35 -1.62
C LEU A 71 -1.81 12.00 -2.75
N ALA A 72 -2.31 11.73 -3.95
CA ALA A 72 -1.52 11.35 -5.11
C ALA A 72 -0.45 12.39 -5.48
N ARG A 73 -0.75 13.69 -5.35
CA ARG A 73 0.22 14.77 -5.58
C ARG A 73 1.42 14.73 -4.64
N SER A 74 1.29 14.07 -3.49
CA SER A 74 2.37 13.90 -2.52
C SER A 74 3.13 12.58 -2.67
N ILE A 75 2.63 11.65 -3.50
CA ILE A 75 3.28 10.37 -3.74
C ILE A 75 4.48 10.59 -4.65
N ASP A 76 5.65 10.23 -4.14
CA ASP A 76 6.91 10.25 -4.87
C ASP A 76 7.76 9.09 -4.38
N VAL A 77 8.08 8.16 -5.27
CA VAL A 77 8.92 6.98 -4.96
C VAL A 77 10.23 7.40 -4.30
N ASN A 78 10.86 8.47 -4.81
CA ASN A 78 12.17 8.94 -4.35
C ASN A 78 12.12 9.55 -2.94
N LYS A 79 10.95 10.01 -2.49
CA LYS A 79 10.73 10.53 -1.13
C LYS A 79 10.20 9.47 -0.18
N THR A 80 9.50 8.46 -0.70
CA THR A 80 8.88 7.40 0.09
C THR A 80 9.90 6.37 0.55
N VAL A 81 10.89 6.08 -0.31
CA VAL A 81 11.89 5.03 -0.07
C VAL A 81 13.25 5.68 0.17
N ASN A 82 13.77 5.56 1.40
CA ASN A 82 15.12 6.02 1.72
C ASN A 82 16.20 5.05 1.19
N ILE A 83 17.47 5.48 1.18
CA ILE A 83 18.59 4.70 0.64
C ILE A 83 18.71 3.31 1.28
N ASN A 84 18.62 3.21 2.61
CA ASN A 84 18.73 1.93 3.31
C ASN A 84 17.61 0.96 2.89
N LEU A 85 16.40 1.48 2.74
CA LEU A 85 15.25 0.70 2.29
C LEU A 85 15.41 0.31 0.80
N LEU A 86 15.95 1.19 -0.03
CA LEU A 86 16.25 0.91 -1.45
C LEU A 86 17.27 -0.23 -1.59
N GLU A 87 18.34 -0.21 -0.81
CA GLU A 87 19.35 -1.28 -0.77
C GLU A 87 18.71 -2.61 -0.36
N MET A 88 17.86 -2.60 0.67
CA MET A 88 17.08 -3.79 1.04
C MET A 88 16.18 -4.26 -0.10
N MET A 89 15.55 -3.37 -0.86
CA MET A 89 14.68 -3.76 -1.97
C MET A 89 15.44 -4.31 -3.17
N SER A 90 16.68 -3.88 -3.39
CA SER A 90 17.50 -4.29 -4.54
C SER A 90 17.84 -5.79 -4.57
N ILE A 91 17.79 -6.46 -3.42
CA ILE A 91 18.07 -7.90 -3.33
C ILE A 91 16.83 -8.77 -3.63
N ALA A 92 15.64 -8.17 -3.72
CA ALA A 92 14.41 -8.87 -4.06
C ALA A 92 14.22 -8.94 -5.59
N PRO A 93 13.64 -10.02 -6.13
CA PRO A 93 13.38 -10.13 -7.56
C PRO A 93 12.37 -9.08 -8.01
N GLU A 94 12.63 -8.44 -9.14
CA GLU A 94 11.71 -7.51 -9.80
C GLU A 94 11.54 -7.85 -11.29
N PRO A 95 10.43 -7.43 -11.93
CA PRO A 95 10.21 -7.63 -13.36
C PRO A 95 11.17 -6.78 -14.20
N ASP A 96 11.55 -7.28 -15.38
CA ASP A 96 12.46 -6.54 -16.29
C ASP A 96 11.80 -5.30 -16.91
N ASN A 97 10.49 -5.35 -17.16
CA ASN A 97 9.73 -4.30 -17.86
C ASN A 97 8.94 -3.42 -16.88
N CYS A 98 9.62 -2.86 -15.88
CA CYS A 98 9.01 -1.91 -14.95
C CYS A 98 8.86 -0.53 -15.59
N MET A 99 7.80 0.18 -15.23
CA MET A 99 7.63 1.59 -15.58
C MET A 99 8.70 2.47 -14.93
N THR A 100 8.93 3.67 -15.47
CA THR A 100 9.81 4.65 -14.81
C THR A 100 9.13 5.24 -13.57
N ASN A 101 9.92 5.84 -12.67
CA ASN A 101 9.35 6.51 -11.49
C ASN A 101 8.48 7.71 -11.90
N GLU A 102 8.81 8.40 -12.99
CA GLU A 102 8.01 9.49 -13.53
C GLU A 102 6.65 8.98 -14.01
N GLU A 103 6.63 7.87 -14.77
CA GLU A 103 5.37 7.26 -15.21
C GLU A 103 4.54 6.80 -14.02
N PHE A 104 5.16 6.13 -13.05
CA PHE A 104 4.49 5.71 -11.83
C PHE A 104 3.86 6.89 -11.09
N ASN A 105 4.63 7.95 -10.83
CA ASN A 105 4.15 9.14 -10.10
C ASN A 105 3.00 9.83 -10.84
N LEU A 106 2.97 9.80 -12.18
CA LEU A 106 1.86 10.32 -12.97
C LEU A 106 0.60 9.43 -12.89
N ARG A 107 0.77 8.11 -12.84
CA ARG A 107 -0.34 7.14 -12.89
C ARG A 107 -0.93 6.82 -11.51
N VAL A 108 -0.14 6.82 -10.45
CA VAL A 108 -0.49 6.25 -9.14
C VAL A 108 -1.82 6.76 -8.59
N GLY A 109 -2.13 8.05 -8.75
CA GLY A 109 -3.41 8.61 -8.31
C GLY A 109 -4.61 8.02 -9.05
N SER A 110 -4.50 7.87 -10.37
CA SER A 110 -5.54 7.26 -11.19
C SER A 110 -5.74 5.78 -10.88
N GLU A 111 -4.66 5.06 -10.56
CA GLU A 111 -4.73 3.64 -10.19
C GLU A 111 -5.31 3.44 -8.79
N LEU A 112 -5.01 4.33 -7.83
CA LEU A 112 -5.66 4.33 -6.51
C LEU A 112 -7.16 4.62 -6.63
N LEU A 113 -7.55 5.58 -7.47
CA LEU A 113 -8.96 5.89 -7.72
C LEU A 113 -9.68 4.72 -8.41
N PHE A 114 -9.04 4.10 -9.41
CA PHE A 114 -9.56 2.91 -10.06
C PHE A 114 -9.77 1.79 -9.05
N LEU A 115 -8.79 1.55 -8.18
CA LEU A 115 -8.88 0.57 -7.11
C LEU A 115 -10.05 0.87 -6.17
N SER A 116 -10.22 2.12 -5.72
CA SER A 116 -11.36 2.51 -4.87
C SER A 116 -12.71 2.19 -5.52
N ARG A 117 -12.88 2.51 -6.80
CA ARG A 117 -14.13 2.25 -7.53
C ARG A 117 -14.39 0.78 -7.79
N ASN A 118 -13.35 -0.05 -7.82
CA ASN A 118 -13.42 -1.46 -8.16
C ASN A 118 -13.00 -2.36 -6.99
N MET A 119 -13.13 -1.87 -5.76
CA MET A 119 -12.56 -2.54 -4.59
C MET A 119 -13.13 -3.96 -4.43
N GLN A 120 -14.40 -4.19 -4.74
CA GLN A 120 -15.01 -5.52 -4.68
C GLN A 120 -14.24 -6.60 -5.47
N LYS A 121 -13.57 -6.24 -6.57
CA LYS A 121 -12.77 -7.15 -7.40
C LYS A 121 -11.40 -7.46 -6.77
N TYR A 122 -10.81 -6.52 -6.04
CA TYR A 122 -9.40 -6.58 -5.60
C TYR A 122 -9.19 -6.55 -4.09
N GLU A 123 -10.25 -6.41 -3.30
CA GLU A 123 -10.17 -6.14 -1.85
C GLU A 123 -9.31 -7.17 -1.12
N ARG A 124 -9.58 -8.46 -1.36
CA ARG A 124 -8.86 -9.55 -0.71
C ARG A 124 -7.37 -9.51 -1.04
N ASP A 125 -7.06 -9.31 -2.31
CA ASP A 125 -5.70 -9.27 -2.85
C ASP A 125 -4.90 -8.14 -2.18
N PHE A 126 -5.47 -6.94 -2.12
CA PHE A 126 -4.81 -5.80 -1.50
C PHE A 126 -4.72 -5.87 0.03
N ILE A 127 -5.70 -6.45 0.71
CA ILE A 127 -5.61 -6.72 2.15
C ILE A 127 -4.44 -7.65 2.45
N GLU A 128 -4.28 -8.73 1.69
CA GLU A 128 -3.15 -9.65 1.86
C GLU A 128 -1.82 -9.01 1.43
N GLY A 129 -1.82 -8.15 0.40
CA GLY A 129 -0.64 -7.37 0.01
C GLY A 129 -0.17 -6.41 1.10
N ILE A 130 -1.10 -5.70 1.76
CA ILE A 130 -0.78 -4.81 2.89
C ILE A 130 -0.27 -5.61 4.09
N LYS A 131 -0.85 -6.78 4.39
CA LYS A 131 -0.31 -7.67 5.44
C LYS A 131 1.13 -8.07 5.16
N ALA A 132 1.45 -8.40 3.91
CA ALA A 132 2.81 -8.74 3.51
C ALA A 132 3.75 -7.54 3.70
N LEU A 133 3.34 -6.34 3.28
CA LEU A 133 4.06 -5.09 3.51
C LEU A 133 4.35 -4.86 5.01
N LEU A 134 3.35 -5.05 5.87
CA LEU A 134 3.49 -4.84 7.32
C LEU A 134 4.45 -5.81 8.01
N LYS A 135 4.90 -6.90 7.36
CA LYS A 135 5.96 -7.78 7.90
C LYS A 135 7.29 -7.03 8.07
N PHE A 136 7.51 -5.94 7.33
CA PHE A 136 8.68 -5.08 7.50
C PHE A 136 8.65 -4.28 8.82
N ASP A 137 7.48 -4.14 9.45
CA ASP A 137 7.33 -3.41 10.70
C ASP A 137 7.61 -4.29 11.91
N LYS A 138 8.88 -4.34 12.33
CA LYS A 138 9.31 -5.16 13.47
C LYS A 138 8.85 -4.61 14.82
N HIS A 139 8.38 -3.35 14.88
CA HIS A 139 7.99 -2.65 16.10
C HIS A 139 6.71 -1.82 15.88
N PRO A 140 5.57 -2.47 15.58
CA PRO A 140 4.33 -1.79 15.21
C PRO A 140 3.81 -0.84 16.30
N GLU A 141 4.17 -1.08 17.56
CA GLU A 141 3.79 -0.29 18.73
C GLU A 141 4.49 1.08 18.85
N LYS A 142 5.59 1.30 18.13
CA LYS A 142 6.36 2.55 18.24
C LYS A 142 5.70 3.68 17.44
N ASP A 143 5.73 4.90 17.98
CA ASP A 143 5.35 6.07 17.20
C ASP A 143 6.31 6.26 16.02
N GLY A 144 5.75 6.58 14.85
CA GLY A 144 6.48 6.59 13.58
C GLY A 144 6.69 5.21 12.94
N SER A 145 6.15 4.11 13.51
CA SER A 145 6.12 2.80 12.84
C SER A 145 5.28 2.86 11.55
N MET A 146 5.50 1.89 10.65
CA MET A 146 4.71 1.79 9.42
C MET A 146 3.23 1.55 9.74
N THR A 147 2.96 0.68 10.72
CA THR A 147 1.62 0.37 11.23
C THR A 147 0.94 1.65 11.73
N SER A 148 1.64 2.47 12.52
CA SER A 148 1.12 3.75 13.01
C SER A 148 0.85 4.73 11.86
N ALA A 149 1.74 4.80 10.87
CA ALA A 149 1.57 5.68 9.72
C ALA A 149 0.38 5.28 8.84
N LEU A 150 0.21 3.98 8.57
CA LEU A 150 -0.95 3.47 7.83
C LEU A 150 -2.25 3.71 8.61
N ASN A 151 -2.23 3.56 9.94
CA ASN A 151 -3.38 3.87 10.78
C ASN A 151 -3.79 5.34 10.65
N LYS A 152 -2.83 6.26 10.77
CA LYS A 152 -3.03 7.71 10.62
C LYS A 152 -3.55 8.07 9.22
N LEU A 153 -3.05 7.40 8.17
CA LEU A 153 -3.54 7.60 6.80
C LEU A 153 -5.02 7.21 6.68
N MET A 154 -5.40 6.05 7.21
CA MET A 154 -6.79 5.61 7.16
C MET A 154 -7.72 6.53 7.96
N GLU A 155 -7.28 7.05 9.10
CA GLU A 155 -8.02 8.02 9.92
C GLU A 155 -8.18 9.35 9.22
N PHE A 156 -7.09 9.88 8.64
CA PHE A 156 -7.11 11.11 7.86
C PHE A 156 -8.18 11.07 6.77
N VAL A 157 -8.25 9.96 6.01
CA VAL A 157 -9.24 9.81 4.95
C VAL A 157 -10.66 9.87 5.51
N ILE A 158 -10.96 9.17 6.60
CA ILE A 158 -12.30 9.17 7.19
C ILE A 158 -12.67 10.53 7.80
N GLU A 159 -11.72 11.18 8.47
CA GLU A 159 -11.96 12.48 9.12
C GLU A 159 -12.26 13.57 8.10
N ASN A 160 -11.60 13.50 6.95
CA ASN A 160 -11.79 14.45 5.84
C ASN A 160 -12.88 14.01 4.86
N ASN A 161 -13.41 12.80 5.00
CA ASN A 161 -14.59 12.37 4.26
C ASN A 161 -15.85 12.97 4.89
N ALA A 162 -16.62 13.72 4.08
CA ALA A 162 -17.93 14.24 4.47
C ALA A 162 -19.06 13.30 4.02
N GLY A 163 -18.75 11.99 3.98
CA GLY A 163 -19.61 10.95 3.43
C GLY A 163 -21.01 10.94 4.04
N ARG A 164 -21.99 10.58 3.22
CA ARG A 164 -23.42 10.53 3.60
C ARG A 164 -23.70 9.50 4.69
N ASN A 165 -22.77 8.57 4.94
CA ASN A 165 -22.91 7.49 5.92
C ASN A 165 -21.61 7.21 6.70
N LYS A 166 -21.08 8.26 7.34
CA LYS A 166 -19.84 8.23 8.13
C LYS A 166 -19.76 7.09 9.14
N GLU A 167 -20.85 6.68 9.77
CA GLU A 167 -20.85 5.56 10.74
C GLU A 167 -20.57 4.21 10.07
N LYS A 168 -21.18 3.93 8.92
CA LYS A 168 -20.95 2.69 8.16
C LYS A 168 -19.53 2.63 7.61
N GLU A 169 -19.02 3.74 7.11
CA GLU A 169 -17.63 3.88 6.66
C GLU A 169 -16.66 3.59 7.81
N LEU A 170 -16.87 4.21 8.98
CA LEU A 170 -16.08 3.98 10.18
C LEU A 170 -16.07 2.50 10.58
N LEU A 171 -17.23 1.82 10.54
CA LEU A 171 -17.31 0.39 10.87
C LEU A 171 -16.49 -0.47 9.91
N LYS A 172 -16.61 -0.23 8.60
CA LYS A 172 -15.90 -1.03 7.60
C LYS A 172 -14.40 -0.73 7.58
N VAL A 173 -13.98 0.51 7.82
CA VAL A 173 -12.56 0.80 7.99
C VAL A 173 -12.00 0.16 9.26
N LYS A 174 -12.74 0.16 10.38
CA LYS A 174 -12.34 -0.61 11.57
C LYS A 174 -12.18 -2.10 11.25
N GLU A 175 -13.07 -2.67 10.44
CA GLU A 175 -12.93 -4.05 9.97
C GLU A 175 -11.68 -4.24 9.12
N TYR A 176 -11.40 -3.33 8.18
CA TYR A 176 -10.17 -3.38 7.38
C TYR A 176 -8.92 -3.30 8.23
N LYS A 177 -8.83 -2.35 9.17
CA LYS A 177 -7.72 -2.23 10.13
C LYS A 177 -7.48 -3.57 10.84
N LYS A 178 -8.54 -4.17 11.39
CA LYS A 178 -8.48 -5.48 12.05
C LYS A 178 -8.01 -6.57 11.08
N ARG A 179 -8.51 -6.59 9.84
CA ARG A 179 -8.13 -7.58 8.82
C ARG A 179 -6.67 -7.45 8.42
N ILE A 180 -6.13 -6.25 8.25
CA ILE A 180 -4.72 -6.02 7.88
C ILE A 180 -3.75 -6.11 9.07
N GLY A 181 -4.26 -6.10 10.31
CA GLY A 181 -3.46 -6.26 11.53
C GLY A 181 -3.10 -4.95 12.25
N ILE A 182 -3.76 -3.84 11.89
CA ILE A 182 -3.68 -2.57 12.62
C ILE A 182 -4.69 -2.60 13.78
N LYS A 183 -4.21 -2.34 15.00
CA LYS A 183 -5.02 -2.32 16.24
C LYS A 183 -5.41 -0.91 16.63
#